data_AF-A0A5J6HJW5-F1
#
_entry.id   AF-A0A5J6HJW5-F1
#
_cell.length_a   1.000
_cell.length_b   1.000
_cell.length_c   1.000
_cell.angle_alpha   90.00
_cell.angle_beta   90.00
_cell.angle_gamma   90.00
#
_symmetry.space_group_name_H-M   'P 1'
#
loop_
_entity.id
_entity.type
_entity.pdbx_description
1 polymer ?
#
loop_
_entity_poly.entity_id
_entity_poly.type
_entity_poly.pdbx_seq_one_letter_code
_entity_poly.pdbx_strand_id
1 'polypeptide(L)'
;MPTSPHQDIAQQQAAITRLLLQHLHQPLGGDQFIKGVLPAPPALAVIRVVTGPCDAIPDECTVWELPLRVADSEEMYGPHDLLGFLRALHTGTHIFSTSCIRTLMGMPLFQADVSTL
;
A
#
# COMPACT_ATOMS: atom_id res chain seq x y z
N MET A 1 -19.55 -18.83 -12.68
CA MET A 1 -19.61 -17.51 -13.34
C MET A 1 -18.23 -16.91 -13.20
N PRO A 2 -17.50 -16.57 -14.28
CA PRO A 2 -16.27 -15.81 -14.14
C PRO A 2 -16.64 -14.43 -13.57
N THR A 3 -15.94 -14.04 -12.51
CA THR A 3 -16.04 -12.72 -11.89
C THR A 3 -15.48 -11.67 -12.85
N SER A 4 -16.07 -10.47 -12.85
CA SER A 4 -15.53 -9.38 -13.68
C SER A 4 -14.15 -8.95 -13.16
N PRO A 5 -13.23 -8.44 -14.00
CA PRO A 5 -11.90 -8.01 -13.54
C PRO A 5 -11.94 -7.02 -12.37
N HIS A 6 -12.94 -6.14 -12.34
CA HIS A 6 -13.17 -5.21 -11.22
C HIS A 6 -13.58 -5.92 -9.92
N GLN A 7 -14.32 -7.02 -10.02
CA GLN A 7 -14.70 -7.83 -8.88
C GLN A 7 -13.50 -8.59 -8.33
N ASP A 8 -12.61 -9.09 -9.19
CA ASP A 8 -11.36 -9.75 -8.78
C ASP A 8 -10.45 -8.76 -8.04
N ILE A 9 -10.28 -7.55 -8.58
CA ILE A 9 -9.53 -6.47 -7.92
C ILE A 9 -10.15 -6.13 -6.56
N ALA A 10 -11.47 -5.92 -6.49
CA ALA A 10 -12.14 -5.58 -5.23
C ALA A 10 -12.01 -6.70 -4.19
N GLN A 11 -12.11 -7.97 -4.61
CA GLN A 11 -11.93 -9.12 -3.74
C GLN A 11 -10.50 -9.20 -3.22
N GLN A 12 -9.51 -8.98 -4.09
CA GLN A 12 -8.11 -8.95 -3.70
C GLN A 12 -7.81 -7.79 -2.75
N GLN A 13 -8.36 -6.60 -3.02
CA GLN A 13 -8.25 -5.44 -2.14
C GLN A 13 -8.80 -5.73 -0.75
N ALA A 14 -9.96 -6.38 -0.67
CA ALA A 14 -10.57 -6.77 0.60
C ALA A 14 -9.72 -7.80 1.36
N ALA A 15 -9.16 -8.80 0.66
CA ALA A 15 -8.29 -9.81 1.26
C ALA A 15 -7.02 -9.19 1.85
N ILE A 16 -6.36 -8.31 1.09
CA ILE A 16 -5.15 -7.60 1.52
C ILE A 16 -5.46 -6.65 2.68
N THR A 17 -6.54 -5.88 2.58
CA THR A 17 -7.00 -4.98 3.65
C THR A 17 -7.21 -5.75 4.95
N ARG A 18 -7.88 -6.91 4.89
CA ARG A 18 -8.10 -7.76 6.08
C ARG A 18 -6.78 -8.21 6.71
N LEU A 19 -5.77 -8.59 5.92
CA LEU A 19 -4.46 -8.95 6.45
C LEU A 19 -3.75 -7.73 7.08
N LEU A 20 -3.70 -6.60 6.37
CA LEU A 20 -3.01 -5.40 6.85
C LEU A 20 -3.64 -4.85 8.14
N LEU A 21 -4.96 -4.95 8.29
CA LEU A 21 -5.65 -4.56 9.53
C LEU A 21 -5.19 -5.38 10.75
N GLN A 22 -4.76 -6.63 10.56
CA GLN A 22 -4.18 -7.44 11.65
C GLN A 22 -2.79 -6.94 12.07
N HIS A 23 -2.16 -6.09 11.26
CA HIS A 23 -0.80 -5.59 11.44
C HIS A 23 -0.74 -4.11 11.86
N LEU A 24 -1.88 -3.46 12.18
CA LEU A 24 -1.93 -2.03 12.57
C LEU A 24 -1.03 -1.66 13.75
N HIS A 25 -0.78 -2.61 14.67
CA HIS A 25 0.05 -2.38 15.84
C HIS A 25 1.43 -3.03 15.74
N GLN A 26 1.79 -3.54 14.56
CA GLN A 26 3.07 -4.19 14.35
C GLN A 26 4.04 -3.24 13.65
N PRO A 27 5.29 -3.16 14.11
CA PRO A 27 6.30 -2.34 13.46
C PRO A 27 6.66 -2.93 12.08
N LEU A 28 6.73 -2.06 11.08
CA LEU A 28 7.17 -2.39 9.72
C LEU A 28 8.70 -2.35 9.58
N GLY A 29 9.35 -1.53 10.40
CA GLY A 29 10.78 -1.26 10.42
C GLY A 29 11.04 0.03 11.19
N GLY A 30 12.04 0.04 12.08
CA GLY A 30 12.26 1.18 12.98
C GLY A 30 11.02 1.51 13.81
N ASP A 31 10.61 2.78 13.79
CA ASP A 31 9.43 3.30 14.52
C ASP A 31 8.22 3.53 13.59
N GLN A 32 8.13 2.82 12.46
CA GLN A 32 7.03 2.96 11.50
C GLN A 32 6.00 1.85 11.65
N PHE A 33 4.72 2.22 11.66
CA PHE A 33 3.57 1.34 11.87
C PHE A 33 2.52 1.54 10.78
N ILE A 34 1.72 0.51 10.50
CA ILE A 34 0.52 0.66 9.67
C ILE A 34 -0.54 1.41 10.48
N LYS A 35 -0.98 2.57 10.02
CA LYS A 35 -2.02 3.38 10.69
C LYS A 35 -3.41 3.12 10.13
N GLY A 36 -3.49 2.63 8.90
CA GLY A 36 -4.75 2.31 8.26
C GLY A 36 -4.59 1.85 6.82
N VAL A 37 -5.69 1.42 6.22
CA VAL A 37 -5.79 1.13 4.79
C VAL A 37 -6.91 2.00 4.24
N LEU A 38 -6.62 2.76 3.20
CA LEU A 38 -7.60 3.65 2.57
C LEU A 38 -8.30 2.94 1.41
N PRO A 39 -9.56 3.28 1.13
CA PRO A 39 -10.24 2.76 -0.04
C PRO A 39 -9.50 3.18 -1.32
N ALA A 40 -9.25 2.21 -2.18
CA ALA A 40 -8.78 2.42 -3.54
C ALA A 40 -9.95 2.17 -4.52
N PRO A 41 -10.07 2.96 -5.59
CA PRO A 41 -11.08 2.70 -6.62
C PRO A 41 -10.85 1.30 -7.24
N PRO A 42 -11.87 0.45 -7.45
CA PRO A 42 -11.69 -0.87 -8.06
C PRO A 42 -11.15 -0.84 -9.50
N ALA A 43 -11.24 0.31 -10.17
CA ALA A 43 -10.65 0.53 -11.48
C ALA A 43 -9.12 0.69 -11.42
N LEU A 44 -8.59 1.10 -10.27
CA LEU A 44 -7.17 1.20 -10.02
C LEU A 44 -6.76 -0.05 -9.24
N ALA A 45 -6.06 -0.96 -9.90
CA ALA A 45 -5.52 -2.17 -9.27
C ALA A 45 -4.36 -1.77 -8.32
N VAL A 46 -4.69 -1.08 -7.23
CA VAL A 46 -3.77 -0.55 -6.22
C VAL A 46 -4.32 -0.76 -4.81
N ILE A 47 -3.44 -0.78 -3.82
CA ILE A 47 -3.75 -0.74 -2.39
C ILE A 47 -3.12 0.51 -1.77
N ARG A 48 -3.90 1.20 -0.94
CA ARG A 48 -3.45 2.41 -0.25
C ARG A 48 -3.25 2.13 1.23
N VAL A 49 -2.03 2.23 1.69
CA VAL A 49 -1.67 1.96 3.09
C VAL A 49 -1.17 3.23 3.74
N VAL A 50 -1.69 3.58 4.89
CA VAL A 50 -1.21 4.69 5.70
C VAL A 50 -0.17 4.15 6.67
N THR A 51 0.99 4.77 6.72
CA THR A 51 2.05 4.45 7.67
C THR A 51 2.54 5.70 8.39
N GLY A 52 3.04 5.53 9.61
CA GLY A 52 3.66 6.61 10.36
C GLY A 52 4.15 6.13 11.73
N PRO A 53 4.76 7.03 12.51
CA PRO A 53 5.08 6.80 13.92
C PRO A 53 3.88 6.35 14.76
N CYS A 54 4.17 5.77 15.93
CA CYS A 54 3.14 5.23 16.83
C CYS A 54 2.12 6.29 17.26
N ASP A 55 2.58 7.50 17.56
CA ASP A 55 1.80 8.66 18.04
C ASP A 55 1.50 9.70 16.95
N ALA A 56 1.79 9.36 15.68
CA ALA A 56 1.64 10.28 14.56
C ALA A 56 0.21 10.82 14.40
N ILE A 57 0.11 12.14 14.18
CA ILE A 57 -1.12 12.76 13.66
C ILE A 57 -1.24 12.53 12.15
N PRO A 58 -2.42 12.70 11.54
CA PRO A 58 -2.61 12.47 10.11
C PRO A 58 -1.57 13.18 9.23
N ASP A 59 -1.21 14.43 9.51
CA ASP A 59 -0.25 15.19 8.70
C ASP A 59 1.19 14.65 8.76
N GLU A 60 1.51 13.81 9.75
CA GLU A 60 2.79 13.13 9.92
C GLU A 60 2.78 11.72 9.30
N CYS A 61 1.61 11.27 8.85
CA CYS A 61 1.46 9.99 8.18
C CYS A 61 1.78 10.11 6.69
N THR A 62 2.29 9.01 6.14
CA THR A 62 2.51 8.84 4.71
C THR A 62 1.52 7.83 4.15
N VAL A 63 0.94 8.10 3.00
CA VAL A 63 0.13 7.13 2.25
C VAL A 63 1.00 6.51 1.16
N TRP A 64 1.03 5.19 1.12
CA TRP A 64 1.66 4.41 0.05
C TRP A 64 0.60 3.87 -0.89
N GLU A 65 0.75 4.11 -2.19
CA GLU A 65 -0.02 3.45 -3.24
C GLU A 65 0.83 2.33 -3.84
N LEU A 66 0.48 1.09 -3.49
CA LEU A 66 1.15 -0.12 -3.94
C LEU A 66 0.37 -0.74 -5.11
N PRO A 67 1.04 -1.16 -6.19
CA PRO A 67 0.38 -1.88 -7.27
C PRO A 67 -0.14 -3.23 -6.79
N LEU A 68 -1.33 -3.62 -7.24
CA LEU A 68 -1.89 -4.96 -7.02
C LEU A 68 -1.52 -5.92 -8.13
N ARG A 69 -1.26 -5.43 -9.34
CA ARG A 69 -0.87 -6.26 -10.47
C ARG A 69 0.65 -6.35 -10.57
N VAL A 70 1.12 -7.54 -10.89
CA VAL A 70 2.51 -7.75 -11.31
C VAL A 70 2.71 -7.03 -12.64
N ALA A 71 3.84 -6.32 -12.77
CA ALA A 71 4.17 -5.63 -14.03
C ALA A 71 4.14 -6.63 -15.20
N ASP A 72 3.53 -6.22 -16.31
CA ASP A 72 3.40 -7.01 -17.53
C ASP A 72 2.70 -8.38 -17.37
N SER A 73 1.85 -8.55 -16.34
CA SER A 73 1.11 -9.77 -16.07
C SER A 73 -0.33 -9.50 -15.62
N GLU A 74 -1.21 -10.48 -15.83
CA GLU A 74 -2.57 -10.50 -15.26
C GLU A 74 -2.60 -11.03 -13.82
N GLU A 75 -1.46 -11.51 -13.30
CA GLU A 75 -1.33 -11.95 -11.93
C GLU A 75 -1.42 -10.78 -10.94
N MET A 76 -2.05 -11.05 -9.80
CA MET A 76 -2.15 -10.10 -8.70
C MET A 76 -1.27 -10.53 -7.54
N TYR A 77 -0.59 -9.57 -6.93
CA TYR A 77 0.16 -9.76 -5.71
C TYR A 77 -0.77 -10.21 -4.57
N GLY A 78 -0.30 -11.20 -3.82
CA GLY A 78 -0.96 -11.71 -2.64
C GLY A 78 -0.83 -10.78 -1.43
N PRO A 79 -1.63 -11.00 -0.38
CA PRO A 79 -1.52 -10.27 0.88
C PRO A 79 -0.12 -10.25 1.49
N HIS A 80 0.62 -11.36 1.41
CA HIS A 80 1.96 -11.45 1.98
C HIS A 80 3.01 -10.70 1.14
N ASP A 81 2.84 -10.66 -0.18
CA ASP A 81 3.73 -9.90 -1.07
C ASP A 81 3.65 -8.41 -0.75
N LEU A 82 2.44 -7.87 -0.60
CA LEU A 82 2.20 -6.47 -0.24
C LEU A 82 2.81 -6.11 1.13
N LEU A 83 2.70 -7.00 2.12
CA LEU A 83 3.33 -6.79 3.42
C LEU A 83 4.85 -6.80 3.31
N GLY A 84 5.41 -7.67 2.46
CA GLY A 84 6.83 -7.70 2.13
C GLY A 84 7.32 -6.40 1.51
N PHE A 85 6.63 -5.91 0.47
CA PHE A 85 6.94 -4.63 -0.17
C PHE A 85 6.88 -3.46 0.81
N LEU A 86 5.86 -3.44 1.67
CA LEU A 86 5.72 -2.39 2.67
C LEU A 86 6.90 -2.39 3.65
N ARG A 87 7.35 -3.56 4.12
CA ARG A 87 8.54 -3.65 4.96
C ARG A 87 9.82 -3.24 4.22
N ALA A 88 9.96 -3.60 2.95
CA ALA A 88 11.09 -3.18 2.11
C ALA A 88 11.15 -1.66 1.95
N LEU A 89 10.00 -1.00 1.73
CA LEU A 89 9.89 0.47 1.67
C LEU A 89 10.34 1.16 2.96
N HIS A 90 10.19 0.50 4.11
CA HIS A 90 10.65 1.01 5.41
C HIS A 90 12.05 0.53 5.79
N THR A 91 12.76 -0.13 4.88
CA THR A 91 14.14 -0.57 5.06
C THR A 91 15.05 0.26 4.15
N GLY A 92 16.01 0.98 4.73
CA GLY A 92 16.96 1.81 3.98
C GLY A 92 16.41 3.17 3.56
N THR A 93 17.12 3.85 2.65
CA THR A 93 16.75 5.16 2.12
C THR A 93 16.29 5.02 0.67
N HIS A 94 15.04 5.36 0.40
CA HIS A 94 14.46 5.33 -0.94
C HIS A 94 14.35 6.74 -1.53
N ILE A 95 14.79 6.92 -2.77
CA ILE A 95 14.71 8.20 -3.48
C ILE A 95 13.52 8.15 -4.43
N PHE A 96 12.50 8.97 -4.14
CA PHE A 96 11.32 9.08 -4.98
C PHE A 96 11.38 10.33 -5.86
N SER A 97 10.99 10.19 -7.13
CA SER A 97 10.77 11.33 -8.01
C SER A 97 9.56 12.14 -7.52
N THR A 98 9.62 13.47 -7.61
CA THR A 98 8.50 14.35 -7.27
C THR A 98 7.23 14.03 -8.06
N SER A 99 7.37 13.48 -9.26
CA SER A 99 6.24 13.01 -10.09
C SER A 99 5.44 11.85 -9.48
N CYS A 100 6.06 11.08 -8.57
CA CYS A 100 5.44 9.97 -7.86
C CYS A 100 4.77 10.40 -6.55
N ILE A 101 4.84 11.69 -6.20
CA ILE A 101 4.31 12.24 -4.95
C ILE A 101 3.05 13.06 -5.27
N ARG A 102 1.96 12.70 -4.62
CA ARG A 102 0.67 13.41 -4.67
C ARG A 102 0.23 13.72 -3.24
N THR A 103 -0.97 14.27 -3.10
CA THR A 103 -1.61 14.50 -1.79
C THR A 103 -2.95 13.79 -1.76
N LEU A 104 -3.24 13.09 -0.66
CA LEU A 104 -4.51 12.44 -0.40
C LEU A 104 -4.94 12.74 1.04
N MET A 105 -6.07 13.42 1.22
CA MET A 105 -6.57 13.84 2.53
C MET A 105 -5.55 14.61 3.38
N GLY A 106 -4.76 15.51 2.76
CA GLY A 106 -3.71 16.27 3.44
C GLY A 106 -2.39 15.52 3.64
N MET A 107 -2.38 14.19 3.52
CA MET A 107 -1.18 13.36 3.63
C MET A 107 -0.43 13.25 2.29
N PRO A 108 0.91 13.17 2.29
CA PRO A 108 1.66 12.82 1.10
C PRO A 108 1.34 11.38 0.66
N LEU A 109 1.04 11.22 -0.62
CA LEU A 109 0.77 9.95 -1.28
C LEU A 109 1.96 9.60 -2.18
N PHE A 110 2.66 8.52 -1.87
CA PHE A 110 3.77 8.00 -2.66
C PHE A 110 3.31 6.81 -3.49
N GLN A 111 3.48 6.90 -4.80
CA GLN A 111 3.31 5.75 -5.69
C GLN A 111 4.58 4.89 -5.62
N ALA A 112 4.43 3.67 -5.10
CA ALA A 112 5.55 2.74 -4.95
C ALA A 112 5.75 1.95 -6.25
N ASP A 113 7.00 1.88 -6.71
CA ASP A 113 7.41 1.00 -7.78
C ASP A 113 8.06 -0.25 -7.19
N VAL A 114 7.31 -1.34 -7.11
CA VAL A 114 7.76 -2.61 -6.54
C VAL A 114 8.85 -3.30 -7.36
N SER A 115 9.06 -2.90 -8.62
CA SER A 115 10.18 -3.42 -9.43
C SER A 115 11.55 -2.91 -8.98
N THR A 116 11.56 -1.89 -8.11
CA THR A 116 12.76 -1.23 -7.59
C THR A 116 13.07 -1.56 -6.12
N LEU A 117 12.23 -2.39 -5.47
CA LEU A 117 12.33 -2.77 -4.05
C LEU A 117 13.21 -4.00 -3.79
#